data_AF-B4WFU0-F1
#
_entry.id   AF-B4WFU0-F1
#
_cell.length_a   1.000
_cell.length_b   1.000
_cell.length_c   1.000
_cell.angle_alpha   90.00
_cell.angle_beta   90.00
_cell.angle_gamma   90.00
#
_symmetry.space_group_name_H-M   'P 1'
#
loop_
_entity.id
_entity.type
_entity.pdbx_description
1 polymer ?
#
loop_
_entity_poly.entity_id
_entity_poly.type
_entity_poly.pdbx_seq_one_letter_code
_entity_poly.pdbx_strand_id
1 'polypeptide(L)'
;MHMPNFLIIGAAKAGTTSLYSYLAQHPQVYMSAQKEPRFFALEGEEPNYGGITQGINRGSISTLEDYQKLFKGVSDEAAIGEASTIYLYSEKASERIQHHIPNVRLIAVLRNPADRAFSSYVHLVRDGFETLSFAEGLQAEPRRREENWQPLWFYQHRGFYYEQLKRYFDRFDSEQIQVYLYEDLVKSAQTVAQDIYRFLGVDDSFVPDLTRSNVSGIPKRRWLQNLFMKDNPLKTAVKPLLPKQMRKRISRDVHRKNTGDKPTFPVEVRQQLVETYREDVLKLQDLLNRDLSIWLK
;
A
#
# COMPACT_ATOMS: atom_id res chain seq x y z
N MET A 1 -6.24 -22.34 -13.81
CA MET A 1 -6.00 -21.61 -12.54
C MET A 1 -6.49 -20.19 -12.74
N HIS A 2 -7.15 -19.60 -11.73
CA HIS A 2 -7.69 -18.24 -11.84
C HIS A 2 -6.57 -17.20 -11.88
N MET A 3 -6.81 -16.13 -12.63
CA MET A 3 -6.05 -14.88 -12.58
C MET A 3 -6.96 -13.79 -12.00
N PRO A 4 -6.41 -12.74 -11.38
CA PRO A 4 -7.26 -11.66 -10.89
C PRO A 4 -7.84 -10.87 -12.05
N ASN A 5 -9.07 -10.38 -11.86
CA ASN A 5 -9.74 -9.48 -12.78
C ASN A 5 -9.80 -8.04 -12.24
N PHE A 6 -9.27 -7.78 -11.05
CA PHE A 6 -8.96 -6.42 -10.59
C PHE A 6 -7.70 -6.33 -9.73
N LEU A 7 -7.06 -5.16 -9.69
CA LEU A 7 -5.87 -4.89 -8.89
C LEU A 7 -5.98 -3.56 -8.12
N ILE A 8 -5.55 -3.55 -6.86
CA ILE A 8 -5.26 -2.31 -6.14
C ILE A 8 -3.78 -1.98 -6.33
N ILE A 9 -3.47 -1.10 -7.28
CA ILE A 9 -2.11 -0.86 -7.77
C ILE A 9 -1.29 0.11 -6.90
N GLY A 10 -1.94 0.89 -6.05
CA GLY A 10 -1.27 1.94 -5.29
C GLY A 10 -2.23 2.95 -4.68
N ALA A 11 -1.73 4.01 -4.08
CA ALA A 11 -0.34 4.27 -3.75
C ALA A 11 0.02 3.72 -2.35
N ALA A 12 1.29 3.47 -2.09
CA ALA A 12 1.72 3.11 -0.74
C ALA A 12 1.43 4.25 0.23
N LYS A 13 0.94 3.90 1.43
CA LYS A 13 0.63 4.83 2.52
C LYS A 13 -0.57 5.77 2.25
N ALA A 14 -1.41 5.40 1.28
CA ALA A 14 -2.65 6.11 0.93
C ALA A 14 -3.93 5.36 1.34
N GLY A 15 -3.87 4.37 2.25
CA GLY A 15 -5.07 3.71 2.78
C GLY A 15 -5.47 2.38 2.12
N THR A 16 -4.68 1.87 1.18
CA THR A 16 -4.93 0.60 0.46
C THR A 16 -5.08 -0.63 1.37
N THR A 17 -4.53 -0.62 2.59
CA THR A 17 -4.72 -1.72 3.55
C THR A 17 -6.13 -1.75 4.13
N SER A 18 -6.70 -0.58 4.44
CA SER A 18 -8.10 -0.48 4.84
C SER A 18 -9.00 -0.88 3.69
N LEU A 19 -8.73 -0.37 2.48
CA LEU A 19 -9.51 -0.74 1.30
C LEU A 19 -9.48 -2.26 1.02
N TYR A 20 -8.28 -2.87 1.03
CA TYR A 20 -8.13 -4.32 0.93
C TYR A 20 -9.00 -5.06 1.96
N SER A 21 -9.02 -4.59 3.22
CA SER A 21 -9.83 -5.23 4.27
C SER A 21 -11.34 -5.05 4.10
N TYR A 22 -11.80 -3.99 3.44
CA TYR A 22 -13.22 -3.78 3.16
C TYR A 22 -13.68 -4.67 2.00
N LEU A 23 -12.87 -4.75 0.94
CA LEU A 23 -13.18 -5.61 -0.22
C LEU A 23 -13.16 -7.10 0.15
N ALA A 24 -12.20 -7.53 0.97
CA ALA A 24 -12.09 -8.93 1.41
C ALA A 24 -13.26 -9.42 2.30
N GLN A 25 -14.15 -8.53 2.75
CA GLN A 25 -15.36 -8.89 3.51
C GLN A 25 -16.55 -9.21 2.60
N HIS A 26 -16.52 -8.77 1.35
CA HIS A 26 -17.66 -8.88 0.45
C HIS A 26 -17.81 -10.32 -0.09
N PRO A 27 -19.01 -10.94 -0.02
CA PRO A 27 -19.18 -12.36 -0.36
C PRO A 27 -18.90 -12.71 -1.84
N GLN A 28 -19.04 -11.74 -2.74
CA GLN A 28 -18.71 -11.91 -4.18
C GLN A 28 -17.29 -11.47 -4.54
N VAL A 29 -16.45 -11.12 -3.56
CA VAL A 29 -15.07 -10.65 -3.80
C VAL A 29 -14.07 -11.61 -3.15
N TYR A 30 -13.19 -12.17 -3.96
CA TYR A 30 -12.01 -12.90 -3.49
C TYR A 30 -10.80 -11.97 -3.50
N MET A 31 -10.16 -11.78 -2.34
CA MET A 31 -8.85 -11.13 -2.24
C MET A 31 -7.75 -12.16 -1.98
N SER A 32 -6.63 -12.07 -2.71
CA SER A 32 -5.46 -12.92 -2.48
C SER A 32 -5.01 -12.88 -1.01
N ALA A 33 -4.95 -14.03 -0.34
CA ALA A 33 -4.62 -14.09 1.09
C ALA A 33 -3.28 -13.42 1.46
N GLN A 34 -2.31 -13.47 0.54
CA GLN A 34 -1.09 -12.67 0.60
C GLN A 34 -1.35 -11.30 -0.03
N LYS A 35 -1.25 -10.25 0.78
CA LYS A 35 -1.19 -8.87 0.29
C LYS A 35 0.26 -8.52 -0.10
N GLU A 36 0.40 -7.62 -1.07
CA GLU A 36 1.68 -7.26 -1.69
C GLU A 36 2.45 -8.48 -2.24
N PRO A 37 1.85 -9.30 -3.14
CA PRO A 37 2.61 -10.31 -3.88
C PRO A 37 3.69 -9.70 -4.79
N ARG A 38 3.46 -8.49 -5.32
CA ARG A 38 4.40 -7.71 -6.15
C ARG A 38 4.80 -8.39 -7.47
N PHE A 39 4.02 -9.38 -7.91
CA PHE A 39 4.29 -10.19 -9.10
C PHE A 39 4.54 -9.33 -10.34
N PHE A 40 3.61 -8.46 -10.72
CA PHE A 40 3.80 -7.66 -11.94
C PHE A 40 4.97 -6.68 -11.86
N ALA A 41 5.46 -6.33 -10.66
CA ALA A 41 6.66 -5.50 -10.54
C ALA A 41 7.95 -6.33 -10.68
N LEU A 42 7.90 -7.63 -10.42
CA LEU A 42 9.07 -8.51 -10.23
C LEU A 42 9.00 -9.80 -11.06
N GLU A 43 8.09 -9.88 -12.03
CA GLU A 43 7.93 -11.05 -12.88
C GLU A 43 9.25 -11.40 -13.59
N GLY A 44 9.71 -12.63 -13.39
CA GLY A 44 10.97 -13.11 -13.94
C GLY A 44 12.22 -12.50 -13.31
N GLU A 45 12.08 -11.72 -12.23
CA GLU A 45 13.19 -11.05 -11.54
C GLU A 45 13.34 -11.59 -10.11
N GLU A 46 14.57 -11.92 -9.73
CA GLU A 46 14.92 -12.20 -8.34
C GLU A 46 14.94 -10.88 -7.55
N PRO A 47 14.08 -10.67 -6.55
CA PRO A 47 14.05 -9.40 -5.84
C PRO A 47 15.34 -9.24 -5.02
N ASN A 48 16.13 -8.24 -5.41
CA ASN A 48 17.50 -8.02 -4.94
C ASN A 48 17.68 -6.61 -4.36
N TYR A 49 16.66 -6.08 -3.69
CA TYR A 49 16.76 -4.77 -3.05
C TYR A 49 17.88 -4.76 -2.00
N GLY A 50 18.66 -3.68 -2.01
CA GLY A 50 19.71 -3.38 -1.04
C GLY A 50 19.16 -2.85 0.28
N GLY A 51 20.06 -2.61 1.23
CA GLY A 51 19.73 -2.05 2.53
C GLY A 51 18.78 -2.93 3.35
N ILE A 52 17.87 -2.29 4.09
CA ILE A 52 16.88 -2.98 4.90
C ILE A 52 15.67 -3.35 4.03
N THR A 53 15.46 -4.65 3.83
CA THR A 53 14.47 -5.16 2.86
C THR A 53 13.11 -5.47 3.47
N GLN A 54 12.95 -5.48 4.79
CA GLN A 54 11.67 -5.85 5.46
C GLN A 54 11.07 -7.18 4.96
N GLY A 55 11.91 -8.09 4.47
CA GLY A 55 11.46 -9.34 3.89
C GLY A 55 10.87 -9.20 2.47
N ILE A 56 10.92 -8.04 1.81
CA ILE A 56 10.45 -7.89 0.43
C ILE A 56 11.17 -8.86 -0.52
N ASN A 57 12.46 -9.12 -0.31
CA ASN A 57 13.22 -10.09 -1.12
C ASN A 57 12.73 -11.53 -0.94
N ARG A 58 12.19 -11.87 0.23
CA ARG A 58 11.72 -13.24 0.53
C ARG A 58 10.21 -13.43 0.32
N GLY A 59 9.43 -12.36 0.48
CA GLY A 59 7.98 -12.37 0.47
C GLY A 59 7.37 -11.83 -0.82
N SER A 60 8.15 -11.66 -1.88
CA SER A 60 7.66 -11.31 -3.21
C SER A 60 7.60 -12.55 -4.08
N ILE A 61 6.68 -12.55 -5.03
CA ILE A 61 6.48 -13.64 -5.98
C ILE A 61 6.99 -13.17 -7.33
N SER A 62 7.88 -13.94 -7.96
CA SER A 62 8.46 -13.63 -9.27
C SER A 62 8.03 -14.59 -10.37
N THR A 63 7.41 -15.73 -10.01
CA THR A 63 6.96 -16.75 -10.96
C THR A 63 5.45 -16.72 -11.15
N LEU A 64 5.00 -16.96 -12.39
CA LEU A 64 3.57 -17.00 -12.71
C LEU A 64 2.87 -18.16 -11.98
N GLU A 65 3.54 -19.31 -11.84
CA GLU A 65 2.97 -20.47 -11.16
C GLU A 65 2.67 -20.16 -9.68
N ASP A 66 3.60 -19.54 -8.97
CA ASP A 66 3.39 -19.16 -7.57
C ASP A 66 2.36 -18.03 -7.43
N TYR A 67 2.29 -17.14 -8.42
CA TYR A 67 1.27 -16.10 -8.45
C TYR A 67 -0.14 -16.69 -8.59
N GLN A 68 -0.33 -17.64 -9.50
CA GLN A 68 -1.61 -18.35 -9.68
C GLN A 68 -2.03 -19.15 -8.44
N LYS A 69 -1.09 -19.63 -7.63
CA LYS A 69 -1.39 -20.33 -6.36
C LYS A 69 -2.16 -19.43 -5.37
N LEU A 70 -2.04 -18.11 -5.46
CA LEU A 70 -2.76 -17.17 -4.60
C LEU A 70 -4.28 -17.20 -4.79
N PHE A 71 -4.74 -17.68 -5.95
CA PHE A 71 -6.15 -17.69 -6.36
C PHE A 71 -6.76 -19.10 -6.36
N LYS A 72 -6.08 -20.09 -5.74
CA LYS A 72 -6.60 -21.46 -5.61
C LYS A 72 -7.87 -21.57 -4.75
N GLY A 73 -8.13 -20.59 -3.89
CA GLY A 73 -9.30 -20.55 -3.03
C GLY A 73 -10.53 -19.92 -3.68
N VAL A 74 -10.43 -19.43 -4.92
CA VAL A 74 -11.58 -18.89 -5.66
C VAL A 74 -12.59 -20.01 -5.90
N SER A 75 -13.84 -19.69 -5.66
CA SER A 75 -15.00 -20.53 -5.91
C SER A 75 -15.89 -19.83 -6.95
N ASP A 76 -16.95 -19.16 -6.49
CA ASP A 76 -17.96 -18.49 -7.32
C ASP A 76 -17.84 -16.95 -7.26
N GLU A 77 -16.78 -16.40 -6.65
CA GLU A 77 -16.57 -14.96 -6.56
C GLU A 77 -16.38 -14.32 -7.93
N ALA A 78 -17.23 -13.33 -8.25
CA ALA A 78 -17.18 -12.62 -9.53
C ALA A 78 -15.98 -11.66 -9.62
N ALA A 79 -15.56 -11.08 -8.50
CA ALA A 79 -14.43 -10.16 -8.43
C ALA A 79 -13.25 -10.83 -7.72
N ILE A 80 -12.15 -11.04 -8.44
CA ILE A 80 -10.95 -11.71 -7.95
C ILE A 80 -9.81 -10.72 -8.02
N GLY A 81 -9.18 -10.40 -6.89
CA GLY A 81 -8.17 -9.35 -6.87
C GLY A 81 -7.04 -9.54 -5.88
N GLU A 82 -6.04 -8.69 -6.03
CA GLU A 82 -4.92 -8.55 -5.11
C GLU A 82 -4.53 -7.07 -4.96
N ALA A 83 -3.66 -6.78 -4.00
CA ALA A 83 -3.20 -5.43 -3.74
C ALA A 83 -1.68 -5.36 -3.54
N SER A 84 -1.00 -4.72 -4.47
CA SER A 84 0.44 -4.44 -4.40
C SER A 84 0.71 -2.99 -4.76
N THR A 85 1.01 -2.18 -3.74
CA THR A 85 1.16 -0.73 -3.90
C THR A 85 2.40 -0.30 -4.67
N ILE A 86 3.31 -1.23 -4.96
CA ILE A 86 4.48 -0.99 -5.80
C ILE A 86 4.12 -0.93 -7.29
N TYR A 87 2.97 -1.45 -7.72
CA TYR A 87 2.62 -1.49 -9.14
C TYR A 87 2.49 -0.09 -9.73
N LEU A 88 1.82 0.83 -9.03
CA LEU A 88 1.70 2.21 -9.49
C LEU A 88 3.09 2.84 -9.72
N TYR A 89 4.03 2.55 -8.82
CA TYR A 89 5.38 3.10 -8.89
C TYR A 89 6.27 2.43 -9.95
N SER A 90 6.16 1.12 -10.12
CA SER A 90 6.98 0.34 -11.04
C SER A 90 6.77 0.78 -12.48
N GLU A 91 7.86 0.93 -13.23
CA GLU A 91 7.83 1.26 -14.66
C GLU A 91 7.44 0.04 -15.52
N LYS A 92 7.66 -1.18 -15.02
CA LYS A 92 7.41 -2.44 -15.73
C LYS A 92 6.02 -3.02 -15.48
N ALA A 93 5.38 -2.64 -14.37
CA ALA A 93 4.16 -3.31 -13.91
C ALA A 93 2.98 -3.13 -14.88
N SER A 94 2.76 -1.93 -15.43
CA SER A 94 1.63 -1.68 -16.33
C SER A 94 1.69 -2.53 -17.61
N GLU A 95 2.88 -2.69 -18.19
CA GLU A 95 3.11 -3.54 -19.36
C GLU A 95 2.83 -5.01 -19.05
N ARG A 96 3.36 -5.53 -17.95
CA ARG A 96 3.15 -6.91 -17.53
C ARG A 96 1.69 -7.20 -17.18
N ILE A 97 1.02 -6.25 -16.53
CA ILE A 97 -0.42 -6.35 -16.26
C ILE A 97 -1.19 -6.44 -17.58
N GLN A 98 -0.90 -5.56 -18.55
CA GLN A 98 -1.58 -5.55 -19.85
C GLN A 98 -1.35 -6.86 -20.61
N HIS A 99 -0.15 -7.43 -20.52
CA HIS A 99 0.18 -8.71 -21.14
C HIS A 99 -0.65 -9.88 -20.58
N HIS A 100 -0.79 -9.99 -19.27
CA HIS A 100 -1.44 -11.14 -18.62
C HIS A 100 -2.96 -11.00 -18.48
N ILE A 101 -3.43 -9.80 -18.17
CA ILE A 101 -4.83 -9.52 -17.81
C ILE A 101 -5.29 -8.20 -18.45
N PRO A 102 -5.37 -8.12 -19.79
CA PRO A 102 -5.65 -6.86 -20.50
C PRO A 102 -7.01 -6.23 -20.12
N ASN A 103 -8.00 -7.04 -19.74
CA ASN A 103 -9.34 -6.60 -19.35
C ASN A 103 -9.49 -6.33 -17.84
N VAL A 104 -8.38 -6.17 -17.12
CA VAL A 104 -8.37 -5.95 -15.67
C VAL A 104 -9.00 -4.61 -15.31
N ARG A 105 -9.57 -4.54 -14.10
CA ARG A 105 -9.98 -3.30 -13.45
C ARG A 105 -8.91 -2.83 -12.46
N LEU A 106 -8.50 -1.58 -12.55
CA LEU A 106 -7.37 -1.00 -11.82
C LEU A 106 -7.88 0.04 -10.84
N ILE A 107 -7.48 -0.10 -9.57
CA ILE A 107 -7.88 0.81 -8.50
C ILE A 107 -6.63 1.45 -7.90
N ALA A 108 -6.58 2.78 -7.91
CA ALA A 108 -5.57 3.56 -7.22
C ALA A 108 -6.20 4.42 -6.14
N VAL A 109 -5.54 4.52 -4.99
CA VAL A 109 -5.84 5.51 -3.95
C VAL A 109 -4.63 6.40 -3.79
N LEU A 110 -4.75 7.68 -4.11
CA LEU A 110 -3.69 8.66 -3.95
C LEU A 110 -3.86 9.41 -2.63
N ARG A 111 -2.80 10.04 -2.16
CA ARG A 111 -2.81 10.90 -0.98
C ARG A 111 -1.91 12.09 -1.28
N ASN A 112 -2.18 13.26 -0.67
CA ASN A 112 -1.24 14.38 -0.70
C ASN A 112 0.21 13.86 -0.61
N PRO A 113 1.05 14.12 -1.62
CA PRO A 113 2.34 13.46 -1.76
C PRO A 113 3.30 13.79 -0.62
N ALA A 114 3.20 14.97 0.00
CA ALA A 114 3.94 15.33 1.21
C ALA A 114 3.49 14.51 2.43
N ASP A 115 2.18 14.37 2.64
CA ASP A 115 1.64 13.54 3.74
C ASP A 115 1.90 12.04 3.53
N ARG A 116 1.92 11.59 2.27
CA ARG A 116 2.31 10.23 1.89
C ARG A 116 3.78 9.96 2.22
N ALA A 117 4.66 10.90 1.88
CA ALA A 117 6.09 10.86 2.21
C ALA A 117 6.32 10.73 3.72
N PHE A 118 5.68 11.60 4.50
CA PHE A 118 5.79 11.59 5.96
C PHE A 118 5.19 10.31 6.57
N SER A 119 4.08 9.81 6.03
CA SER A 119 3.48 8.54 6.44
C SER A 119 4.40 7.33 6.18
N SER A 120 5.17 7.35 5.08
CA SER A 120 6.22 6.37 4.81
C SER A 120 7.33 6.46 5.86
N TYR A 121 7.81 7.66 6.17
CA TYR A 121 8.81 7.87 7.21
C TYR A 121 8.37 7.35 8.57
N VAL A 122 7.18 7.76 9.03
CA VAL A 122 6.64 7.31 10.33
C VAL A 122 6.46 5.79 10.38
N HIS A 123 6.10 5.16 9.25
CA HIS A 123 6.04 3.70 9.15
C HIS A 123 7.42 3.08 9.42
N LEU A 124 8.46 3.56 8.75
CA LEU A 124 9.81 3.04 8.89
C LEU A 124 10.39 3.28 10.29
N VAL A 125 10.13 4.45 10.89
CA VAL A 125 10.53 4.74 12.28
C VAL A 125 9.79 3.84 13.27
N ARG A 126 8.47 3.68 13.10
CA ARG A 126 7.63 2.81 13.96
C ARG A 126 8.15 1.37 13.95
N ASP A 127 8.58 0.87 12.80
CA ASP A 127 9.04 -0.51 12.67
C ASP A 127 10.54 -0.67 12.97
N GLY A 128 11.21 0.44 13.33
CA GLY A 128 12.61 0.46 13.77
C GLY A 128 13.61 0.34 12.62
N PHE A 129 13.22 0.72 11.40
CA PHE A 129 14.03 0.65 10.18
C PHE A 129 14.56 2.01 9.70
N GLU A 130 14.03 3.11 10.23
CA GLU A 130 14.56 4.44 10.01
C GLU A 130 15.03 5.04 11.34
N THR A 131 16.27 5.54 11.32
CA THR A 131 16.93 6.16 12.48
C THR A 131 17.19 7.64 12.25
N LEU A 132 17.15 8.09 11.00
CA LEU A 132 17.32 9.49 10.64
C LEU A 132 16.07 10.31 11.00
N SER A 133 16.22 11.62 11.13
CA SER A 133 15.09 12.56 11.06
C SER A 133 14.44 12.50 9.66
N PHE A 134 13.25 13.08 9.52
CA PHE A 134 12.58 13.09 8.21
C PHE A 134 13.38 13.88 7.15
N ALA A 135 13.94 15.03 7.54
CA ALA A 135 14.76 15.86 6.65
C ALA A 135 16.04 15.14 6.20
N GLU A 136 16.78 14.52 7.13
CA GLU A 136 17.95 13.71 6.81
C GLU A 136 17.57 12.49 5.94
N GLY A 137 16.41 11.88 6.20
CA GLY A 137 15.88 10.76 5.42
C GLY A 137 15.59 11.14 3.96
N LEU A 138 15.08 12.35 3.72
CA LEU A 138 14.89 12.92 2.37
C LEU A 138 16.23 13.19 1.68
N GLN A 139 17.21 13.76 2.39
CA GLN A 139 18.56 14.00 1.85
C GLN A 139 19.29 12.70 1.51
N ALA A 140 19.03 11.62 2.26
CA ALA A 140 19.62 10.31 2.01
C ALA A 140 18.96 9.54 0.84
N GLU A 141 17.81 10.00 0.34
CA GLU A 141 17.03 9.29 -0.67
C GLU A 141 17.75 9.07 -2.00
N PRO A 142 18.45 10.07 -2.61
CA PRO A 142 19.20 9.85 -3.85
C PRO A 142 20.21 8.69 -3.73
N ARG A 143 21.01 8.69 -2.66
CA ARG A 143 21.95 7.60 -2.37
C ARG A 143 21.25 6.27 -2.18
N ARG A 144 20.12 6.23 -1.45
CA ARG A 144 19.33 5.00 -1.25
C ARG A 144 18.79 4.45 -2.56
N ARG A 145 18.43 5.31 -3.52
CA ARG A 145 18.02 4.90 -4.87
C ARG A 145 19.18 4.30 -5.67
N GLU A 146 20.34 4.94 -5.65
CA GLU A 146 21.56 4.41 -6.28
C GLU A 146 21.98 3.06 -5.69
N GLU A 147 21.84 2.89 -4.38
CA GLU A 147 22.09 1.63 -3.66
C GLU A 147 20.95 0.60 -3.81
N ASN A 148 19.98 0.82 -4.69
CA ASN A 148 18.84 -0.07 -4.95
C ASN A 148 18.04 -0.44 -3.68
N TRP A 149 17.86 0.48 -2.73
CA TRP A 149 16.98 0.22 -1.58
C TRP A 149 15.55 0.00 -2.05
N GLN A 150 14.74 -0.68 -1.24
CA GLN A 150 13.34 -0.88 -1.62
C GLN A 150 12.56 0.46 -1.64
N PRO A 151 11.52 0.59 -2.49
CA PRO A 151 10.88 1.88 -2.72
C PRO A 151 10.17 2.52 -1.52
N LEU A 152 10.00 1.82 -0.40
CA LEU A 152 9.36 2.42 0.78
C LEU A 152 10.18 3.58 1.39
N TRP A 153 11.50 3.62 1.15
CA TRP A 153 12.43 4.70 1.54
C TRP A 153 12.49 5.86 0.55
N PHE A 154 11.82 5.73 -0.59
CA PHE A 154 11.77 6.79 -1.60
C PHE A 154 10.60 7.73 -1.23
N TYR A 155 10.84 8.55 -0.20
CA TYR A 155 9.88 9.46 0.40
C TYR A 155 9.42 10.54 -0.57
N GLN A 156 10.32 11.09 -1.37
CA GLN A 156 10.01 12.10 -2.36
C GLN A 156 9.62 11.47 -3.70
N HIS A 157 10.45 10.58 -4.22
CA HIS A 157 10.32 10.11 -5.60
C HIS A 157 9.00 9.37 -5.87
N ARG A 158 8.44 8.66 -4.88
CA ARG A 158 7.15 7.98 -5.04
C ARG A 158 5.94 8.91 -5.03
N GLY A 159 6.10 10.16 -4.64
CA GLY A 159 5.03 11.16 -4.63
C GLY A 159 4.73 11.79 -5.98
N PHE A 160 5.60 11.61 -6.99
CA PHE A 160 5.37 12.10 -8.36
C PHE A 160 4.40 11.15 -9.09
N TYR A 161 3.10 11.38 -8.92
CA TYR A 161 2.08 10.45 -9.38
C TYR A 161 1.69 10.65 -10.84
N TYR A 162 1.92 11.82 -11.44
CA TYR A 162 1.48 12.10 -12.81
C TYR A 162 2.07 11.07 -13.78
N GLU A 163 3.40 10.95 -13.82
CA GLU A 163 4.08 9.98 -14.69
C GLU A 163 3.70 8.53 -14.34
N GLN A 164 3.45 8.26 -13.06
CA GLN A 164 3.04 6.93 -12.59
C GLN A 164 1.67 6.53 -13.17
N LEU A 165 0.67 7.39 -13.06
CA LEU A 165 -0.68 7.12 -13.57
C LEU A 165 -0.75 7.23 -15.09
N LYS A 166 -0.01 8.17 -15.69
CA LYS A 166 0.03 8.32 -17.14
C LYS A 166 0.42 7.01 -17.83
N ARG A 167 1.38 6.26 -17.29
CA ARG A 167 1.76 4.93 -17.82
C ARG A 167 0.62 3.91 -17.89
N TYR A 168 -0.37 4.04 -17.00
CA TYR A 168 -1.56 3.19 -16.99
C TYR A 168 -2.62 3.73 -17.96
N PHE A 169 -2.90 5.03 -17.96
CA PHE A 169 -3.83 5.64 -18.93
C PHE A 169 -3.35 5.52 -20.39
N ASP A 170 -2.04 5.44 -20.63
CA ASP A 170 -1.48 5.19 -21.96
C ASP A 170 -1.68 3.73 -22.44
N ARG A 171 -2.12 2.80 -21.58
CA ARG A 171 -2.20 1.36 -21.86
C ARG A 171 -3.58 0.74 -21.67
N PHE A 172 -4.39 1.30 -20.79
CA PHE A 172 -5.71 0.80 -20.45
C PHE A 172 -6.75 1.88 -20.72
N ASP A 173 -7.96 1.45 -21.08
CA ASP A 173 -9.06 2.37 -21.25
C ASP A 173 -9.36 3.09 -19.93
N SER A 174 -9.79 4.34 -20.00
CA SER A 174 -10.12 5.14 -18.81
C SER A 174 -11.19 4.47 -17.95
N GLU A 175 -12.11 3.73 -18.57
CA GLU A 175 -13.13 2.94 -17.88
C GLU A 175 -12.56 1.78 -17.07
N GLN A 176 -11.32 1.33 -17.34
CA GLN A 176 -10.64 0.30 -16.56
C GLN A 176 -9.92 0.86 -15.33
N ILE A 177 -9.85 2.19 -15.14
CA ILE A 177 -9.06 2.81 -14.09
C ILE A 177 -9.95 3.66 -13.19
N GLN A 178 -9.99 3.33 -11.90
CA GLN A 178 -10.59 4.18 -10.87
C GLN A 178 -9.52 4.75 -9.93
N VAL A 179 -9.54 6.07 -9.77
CA VAL A 179 -8.63 6.80 -8.90
C VAL A 179 -9.42 7.50 -7.79
N TYR A 180 -9.12 7.13 -6.55
CA TYR A 180 -9.65 7.75 -5.34
C TYR A 180 -8.59 8.59 -4.66
N LEU A 181 -9.01 9.55 -3.86
CA LEU A 181 -8.14 10.25 -2.92
C LEU A 181 -8.30 9.67 -1.53
N TYR A 182 -7.25 9.75 -0.72
CA TYR A 182 -7.28 9.34 0.68
C TYR A 182 -8.33 10.13 1.46
N GLU A 183 -8.54 11.38 1.08
CA GLU A 183 -9.57 12.28 1.57
C GLU A 183 -10.98 11.71 1.33
N ASP A 184 -11.22 10.99 0.22
CA ASP A 184 -12.48 10.30 -0.05
C ASP A 184 -12.72 9.18 0.98
N LEU A 185 -11.69 8.36 1.24
CA LEU A 185 -11.74 7.32 2.26
C LEU A 185 -11.92 7.89 3.67
N VAL A 186 -11.38 9.08 3.94
CA VAL A 186 -11.55 9.75 5.23
C VAL A 186 -12.97 10.31 5.37
N LYS A 187 -13.50 10.91 4.30
CA LYS A 187 -14.85 11.48 4.27
C LYS A 187 -15.92 10.40 4.36
N SER A 188 -15.82 9.35 3.55
CA SER A 188 -16.75 8.22 3.56
C SER A 188 -16.11 6.97 2.98
N ALA A 189 -15.56 6.12 3.84
CA ALA A 189 -15.06 4.80 3.44
C ALA A 189 -16.18 3.90 2.88
N GLN A 190 -17.42 4.08 3.34
CA GLN A 190 -18.58 3.35 2.83
C GLN A 190 -18.83 3.69 1.36
N THR A 191 -18.91 4.98 1.03
CA THR A 191 -19.18 5.43 -0.33
C THR A 191 -18.11 4.93 -1.30
N VAL A 192 -16.83 5.04 -0.92
CA VAL A 192 -15.73 4.52 -1.75
C VAL A 192 -15.84 3.01 -1.95
N ALA A 193 -16.18 2.24 -0.91
CA ALA A 193 -16.36 0.80 -1.05
C ALA A 193 -17.51 0.46 -2.01
N GLN A 194 -18.65 1.15 -1.90
CA GLN A 194 -19.81 0.96 -2.77
C GLN A 194 -19.53 1.37 -4.22
N ASP A 195 -18.80 2.47 -4.45
CA ASP A 195 -18.35 2.86 -5.80
C ASP A 195 -17.48 1.76 -6.42
N ILE A 196 -16.58 1.16 -5.63
CA ILE A 196 -15.74 0.05 -6.09
C ILE A 196 -16.58 -1.20 -6.33
N TYR A 197 -17.60 -1.50 -5.52
CA TYR A 197 -18.49 -2.64 -5.77
C TYR A 197 -19.20 -2.51 -7.13
N ARG A 198 -19.75 -1.32 -7.43
CA ARG A 198 -20.32 -1.02 -8.76
C ARG A 198 -19.29 -1.20 -9.87
N PHE A 199 -18.09 -0.68 -9.66
CA PHE A 199 -17.01 -0.81 -10.63
C PHE A 199 -16.65 -2.27 -10.91
N LEU A 200 -16.58 -3.09 -9.87
CA LEU A 200 -16.30 -4.52 -9.95
C LEU A 200 -17.49 -5.35 -10.44
N GLY A 201 -18.68 -4.76 -10.55
CA GLY A 201 -19.90 -5.45 -10.97
C GLY A 201 -20.43 -6.43 -9.92
N VAL A 202 -20.26 -6.12 -8.64
CA VAL A 202 -20.79 -6.89 -7.51
C VAL A 202 -21.85 -6.07 -6.75
N ASP A 203 -22.57 -6.70 -5.82
CA ASP A 203 -23.62 -6.08 -5.02
C ASP A 203 -23.11 -4.86 -4.21
N ASP A 204 -23.54 -3.66 -4.59
CA ASP A 204 -23.12 -2.42 -3.95
C ASP A 204 -23.93 -2.07 -2.68
N SER A 205 -24.89 -2.91 -2.30
CA SER A 205 -25.65 -2.79 -1.05
C SER A 205 -24.91 -3.36 0.16
N PHE A 206 -23.86 -4.19 -0.06
CA PHE A 206 -23.06 -4.74 1.02
C PHE A 206 -22.34 -3.65 1.82
N VAL A 207 -22.39 -3.74 3.14
CA VAL A 207 -21.72 -2.80 4.05
C VAL A 207 -20.63 -3.53 4.84
N PRO A 208 -19.34 -3.29 4.56
CA PRO A 208 -18.26 -3.89 5.33
C PRO A 208 -18.14 -3.27 6.72
N ASP A 209 -17.48 -3.97 7.65
CA ASP A 209 -17.01 -3.37 8.90
C ASP A 209 -15.93 -2.32 8.59
N LEU A 210 -16.27 -1.05 8.79
CA LEU A 210 -15.43 0.12 8.54
C LEU A 210 -14.57 0.52 9.75
N THR A 211 -14.54 -0.28 10.82
CA THR A 211 -13.68 0.02 11.97
C THR A 211 -12.22 0.07 11.56
N ARG A 212 -11.58 1.23 11.79
CA ARG A 212 -10.20 1.48 11.39
C ARG A 212 -9.26 0.59 12.21
N SER A 213 -8.63 -0.37 11.55
CA SER A 213 -7.59 -1.24 12.15
C SER A 213 -6.19 -0.61 12.17
N ASN A 214 -5.96 0.47 11.42
CA ASN A 214 -4.67 1.14 11.31
C ASN A 214 -4.45 2.17 12.43
N VAL A 215 -4.13 1.68 13.63
CA VAL A 215 -3.62 2.53 14.71
C VAL A 215 -2.23 3.02 14.30
N SER A 216 -2.06 4.34 14.22
CA SER A 216 -0.84 4.98 13.74
C SER A 216 -0.17 5.75 14.88
N GLY A 217 1.15 5.55 15.04
CA GLY A 217 1.96 6.15 16.11
C GLY A 217 3.27 5.37 16.29
N ILE A 218 4.23 5.94 17.03
CA ILE A 218 5.52 5.30 17.31
C ILE A 218 5.44 4.51 18.62
N PRO A 219 6.05 3.33 18.73
CA PRO A 219 6.01 2.56 19.97
C PRO A 219 6.73 3.30 21.11
N LYS A 220 6.05 3.49 22.25
CA LYS A 220 6.58 4.05 23.49
C LYS A 220 7.81 3.27 23.98
N ARG A 221 7.81 1.94 23.82
CA ARG A 221 8.90 1.03 24.22
C ARG A 221 9.29 0.11 23.06
N ARG A 222 10.44 0.36 22.42
CA ARG A 222 10.95 -0.42 21.28
C ARG A 222 11.24 -1.89 21.62
N TRP A 223 11.79 -2.17 22.80
CA TRP A 223 12.07 -3.55 23.24
C TRP A 223 10.78 -4.38 23.35
N LEU A 224 9.70 -3.79 23.88
CA LEU A 224 8.40 -4.43 24.00
C LEU A 224 7.81 -4.71 22.62
N GLN A 225 7.92 -3.79 21.68
CA GLN A 225 7.49 -4.04 20.31
C GLN A 225 8.29 -5.17 19.65
N ASN A 226 9.61 -5.18 19.78
CA ASN A 226 10.47 -6.21 19.21
C ASN A 226 10.14 -7.61 19.77
N LEU A 227 9.79 -7.71 21.06
CA LEU A 227 9.41 -8.97 21.71
C LEU A 227 8.16 -9.62 21.09
N PHE A 228 7.20 -8.81 20.61
CA PHE A 228 5.94 -9.30 20.05
C PHE A 228 5.89 -9.30 18.51
N MET A 229 6.60 -8.38 17.86
CA MET A 229 6.57 -8.20 16.40
C MET A 229 7.64 -9.01 15.67
N LYS A 230 8.86 -9.10 16.21
CA LYS A 230 9.95 -9.89 15.61
C LYS A 230 9.87 -11.34 16.10
N ASP A 231 10.43 -12.26 15.33
CA ASP A 231 10.65 -13.62 15.80
C ASP A 231 11.79 -13.62 16.81
N ASN A 232 11.58 -14.28 17.94
CA ASN A 232 12.56 -14.39 19.00
C ASN A 232 12.35 -15.72 19.76
N PRO A 233 13.39 -16.24 20.45
CA PRO A 233 13.33 -17.54 21.10
C PRO A 233 12.17 -17.66 22.11
N LEU A 234 11.90 -16.60 22.86
CA LEU A 234 10.81 -16.56 23.85
C LEU A 234 9.44 -16.69 23.17
N LYS A 235 9.21 -15.91 22.10
CA LYS A 235 7.97 -15.96 21.33
C LYS A 235 7.77 -17.32 20.69
N THR A 236 8.82 -17.94 20.16
CA THR A 236 8.78 -19.29 19.58
C THR A 236 8.44 -20.34 20.64
N ALA A 237 9.01 -20.24 21.83
CA ALA A 237 8.74 -21.15 22.95
C ALA A 237 7.31 -21.05 23.49
N VAL A 238 6.73 -19.84 23.53
CA VAL A 238 5.38 -19.60 24.08
C VAL A 238 4.28 -19.79 23.01
N LYS A 239 4.62 -19.76 21.72
CA LYS A 239 3.69 -19.93 20.58
C LYS A 239 2.79 -21.18 20.66
N PRO A 240 3.24 -22.36 21.10
CA PRO A 240 2.42 -23.56 21.21
C PRO A 240 1.42 -23.51 22.38
N LEU A 241 1.73 -22.75 23.43
CA LEU A 241 0.98 -22.73 24.69
C LEU A 241 -0.28 -21.85 24.65
N LEU A 242 -0.43 -21.01 23.62
CA LEU A 242 -1.53 -20.05 23.53
C LEU A 242 -2.38 -20.30 22.26
N PRO A 243 -3.72 -20.29 22.36
CA PRO A 243 -4.59 -20.33 21.19
C PRO A 243 -4.30 -19.18 20.20
N LYS A 244 -4.46 -19.44 18.90
CA LYS A 244 -4.17 -18.46 17.83
C LYS A 244 -4.97 -17.15 18.01
N GLN A 245 -6.24 -17.25 18.40
CA GLN A 245 -7.09 -16.08 18.65
C GLN A 245 -6.59 -15.25 19.85
N MET A 246 -6.16 -15.91 20.92
CA MET A 246 -5.63 -15.25 22.11
C MET A 246 -4.30 -14.55 21.81
N ARG A 247 -3.40 -15.19 21.04
CA ARG A 247 -2.17 -14.56 20.55
C ARG A 247 -2.44 -13.30 19.73
N LYS A 248 -3.42 -13.35 18.81
CA LYS A 248 -3.84 -12.17 18.04
C LYS A 248 -4.34 -11.05 18.94
N ARG A 249 -5.15 -11.37 19.96
CA ARG A 249 -5.67 -10.40 20.93
C ARG A 249 -4.56 -9.76 21.76
N ILE A 250 -3.68 -10.57 22.36
CA ILE A 250 -2.53 -10.08 23.16
C ILE A 250 -1.64 -9.19 22.30
N SER A 251 -1.27 -9.64 21.09
CA SER A 251 -0.44 -8.85 20.17
C SER A 251 -1.10 -7.50 19.84
N ARG A 252 -2.41 -7.50 19.54
CA ARG A 252 -3.19 -6.27 19.28
C ARG A 252 -3.22 -5.34 20.49
N ASP A 253 -3.47 -5.86 21.69
CA ASP A 253 -3.57 -5.08 22.92
C ASP A 253 -2.21 -4.48 23.32
N VAL A 254 -1.13 -5.27 23.23
CA VAL A 254 0.24 -4.78 23.45
C VAL A 254 0.59 -3.73 22.42
N HIS A 255 0.31 -3.97 21.14
CA HIS A 255 0.56 -3.00 20.08
C HIS A 255 -0.16 -1.68 20.37
N ARG A 256 -1.46 -1.71 20.65
CA ARG A 256 -2.28 -0.53 20.97
C ARG A 256 -1.77 0.24 22.19
N LYS A 257 -1.49 -0.47 23.30
CA LYS A 257 -1.00 0.17 24.54
C LYS A 257 0.41 0.74 24.38
N ASN A 258 1.22 0.10 23.54
CA ASN A 258 2.57 0.55 23.26
C ASN A 258 2.61 1.62 22.17
N THR A 259 1.54 1.89 21.41
CA THR A 259 1.50 3.02 20.48
C THR A 259 1.55 4.33 21.27
N GLY A 260 2.56 5.14 21.00
CA GLY A 260 2.74 6.51 21.47
C GLY A 260 2.48 7.51 20.36
N ASP A 261 2.96 8.73 20.56
CA ASP A 261 2.64 9.85 19.69
C ASP A 261 3.26 9.68 18.29
N LYS A 262 2.65 10.36 17.32
CA LYS A 262 3.22 10.49 15.99
C LYS A 262 4.26 11.60 16.02
N PRO A 263 5.38 11.47 15.29
CA PRO A 263 6.26 12.59 15.04
C PRO A 263 5.47 13.76 14.46
N THR A 264 5.85 14.97 14.84
CA THR A 264 5.38 16.18 14.21
C THR A 264 5.97 16.27 12.81
N PHE A 265 5.15 16.63 11.82
CA PHE A 265 5.62 16.93 10.47
C PHE A 265 6.18 18.37 10.50
N PRO A 266 7.49 18.59 10.33
CA PRO A 266 8.05 19.94 10.32
C PRO A 266 7.42 20.77 9.20
N VAL A 267 6.95 21.98 9.52
CA VAL A 267 6.17 22.83 8.61
C VAL A 267 7.01 23.24 7.40
N GLU A 268 8.27 23.57 7.62
CA GLU A 268 9.22 24.01 6.59
C GLU A 268 9.48 22.86 5.60
N VAL A 269 9.68 21.64 6.11
CA VAL A 269 9.87 20.44 5.27
C VAL A 269 8.60 20.13 4.48
N ARG A 270 7.42 20.31 5.08
CA ARG A 270 6.14 20.12 4.38
C ARG A 270 6.00 21.13 3.23
N GLN A 271 6.28 22.40 3.48
CA GLN A 271 6.21 23.45 2.45
C GLN A 271 7.18 23.19 1.29
N GLN A 272 8.41 22.78 1.59
CA GLN A 272 9.39 22.38 0.56
C GLN A 272 8.90 21.23 -0.31
N LEU A 273 8.31 20.19 0.30
CA LEU A 273 7.71 19.08 -0.44
C LEU A 273 6.52 19.53 -1.29
N VAL A 274 5.61 20.35 -0.75
CA VAL A 274 4.48 20.89 -1.51
C VAL A 274 4.95 21.65 -2.74
N GLU A 275 5.99 22.48 -2.61
CA GLU A 275 6.56 23.19 -3.76
C GLU A 275 7.22 22.24 -4.76
N THR A 276 7.96 21.25 -4.26
CA THR A 276 8.60 20.21 -5.09
C THR A 276 7.59 19.43 -5.94
N TYR A 277 6.39 19.17 -5.42
CA TYR A 277 5.34 18.45 -6.13
C TYR A 277 4.41 19.34 -6.94
N ARG A 278 4.53 20.67 -6.88
CA ARG A 278 3.55 21.60 -7.45
C ARG A 278 3.22 21.29 -8.92
N GLU A 279 4.25 21.18 -9.76
CA GLU A 279 4.05 20.90 -11.19
C GLU A 279 3.42 19.52 -11.44
N ASP A 280 3.83 18.50 -10.69
CA ASP A 280 3.27 17.14 -10.81
C ASP A 280 1.80 17.11 -10.40
N VAL A 281 1.44 17.80 -9.31
CA VAL A 281 0.05 17.90 -8.83
C VAL A 281 -0.83 18.63 -9.84
N LEU A 282 -0.34 19.69 -10.49
CA LEU A 282 -1.09 20.39 -11.53
C LEU A 282 -1.34 19.48 -12.75
N LYS A 283 -0.30 18.80 -13.25
CA LYS A 283 -0.45 17.84 -14.36
C LYS A 283 -1.38 16.68 -13.98
N LEU A 284 -1.29 16.20 -12.75
CA LEU A 284 -2.15 15.13 -12.23
C LEU A 284 -3.61 15.57 -12.11
N GLN A 285 -3.87 16.81 -11.68
CA GLN A 285 -5.21 17.39 -11.62
C GLN A 285 -5.85 17.40 -13.02
N ASP A 286 -5.10 17.80 -14.04
CA ASP A 286 -5.55 17.81 -15.42
C ASP A 286 -5.81 16.38 -15.93
N LEU A 287 -4.88 15.45 -15.67
CA LEU A 287 -5.01 14.03 -16.05
C LEU A 287 -6.26 13.38 -15.44
N LEU A 288 -6.57 13.70 -14.18
CA LEU A 288 -7.72 13.14 -13.46
C LEU A 288 -9.02 13.92 -13.66
N ASN A 289 -8.96 15.09 -14.32
CA ASN A 289 -10.04 16.07 -14.38
C ASN A 289 -10.67 16.31 -12.99
N ARG A 290 -9.82 16.55 -11.99
CA ARG A 290 -10.23 16.62 -10.57
C ARG A 290 -9.41 17.66 -9.81
N ASP A 291 -10.09 18.53 -9.06
CA ASP A 291 -9.43 19.54 -8.22
C ASP A 291 -8.51 18.90 -7.16
N LEU A 292 -7.22 19.22 -7.23
CA LEU A 292 -6.20 18.83 -6.25
C LEU A 292 -5.56 20.06 -5.58
N SER A 293 -6.18 21.24 -5.68
CA SER A 293 -5.67 22.47 -5.06
C SER A 293 -5.45 22.35 -3.55
N ILE A 294 -6.20 21.48 -2.86
CA ILE A 294 -6.00 21.17 -1.44
C ILE A 294 -4.63 20.57 -1.15
N TRP A 295 -3.96 19.95 -2.12
CA TRP A 295 -2.62 19.41 -1.97
C TRP A 295 -1.51 20.45 -2.12
N LEU A 296 -1.84 21.63 -2.66
CA LEU A 296 -0.93 22.75 -2.84
C LEU A 296 -0.91 23.74 -1.67
N LYS A 297 -1.63 23.41 -0.59
CA LYS A 297 -1.73 24.19 0.65
C LYS A 297 -0.78 23.65 1.73
#